data_AF-A0A8J2V6B6-F1
#
_entry.id   AF-A0A8J2V6B6-F1
#
_cell.length_a   1.000
_cell.length_b   1.000
_cell.length_c   1.000
_cell.angle_alpha   90.00
_cell.angle_beta   90.00
_cell.angle_gamma   90.00
#
_symmetry.space_group_name_H-M   'P 1'
#
loop_
_entity.id
_entity.type
_entity.pdbx_description
1 polymer ?
#
loop_
_entity_poly.entity_id
_entity_poly.type
_entity_poly.pdbx_seq_one_letter_code
_entity_poly.pdbx_strand_id
1 'polypeptide(L)'
;MSLNEKSALAMGILSLLVLAWFASMIVPPVIAGGGAPGPAELPLILGSVLFIIASIVIQAVLRGFSPKDAVRGEDDRDRMIMYKAGAYAGSFFGFVVVWGLFQYATTGNADAMFATCLIGLLAATAACFGLQIAFYRIAH
;
A
#
# COMPACT_ATOMS: atom_id res chain seq x y z
N MET A 1 22.49 2.24 1.63
CA MET A 1 21.10 2.53 1.21
C MET A 1 20.91 4.03 1.11
N SER A 2 20.48 4.52 -0.06
CA SER A 2 20.15 5.94 -0.27
C SER A 2 18.96 6.37 0.62
N LEU A 3 18.76 7.68 0.81
CA LEU A 3 17.59 8.20 1.53
C LEU A 3 16.27 7.69 0.91
N ASN A 4 16.21 7.62 -0.42
CA ASN A 4 15.03 7.15 -1.16
C ASN A 4 14.78 5.65 -0.95
N GLU A 5 15.83 4.83 -0.93
CA GLU A 5 15.71 3.39 -0.62
C GLU A 5 15.25 3.16 0.83
N LYS A 6 15.78 3.93 1.79
CA LYS A 6 15.33 3.88 3.20
C LYS A 6 13.86 4.31 3.35
N SER A 7 13.45 5.37 2.63
CA SER A 7 12.08 5.85 2.61
C SER A 7 11.14 4.78 2.04
N ALA A 8 11.49 4.19 0.90
CA ALA A 8 10.72 3.09 0.29
C ALA A 8 10.59 1.89 1.25
N LEU A 9 11.66 1.51 1.95
CA LEU A 9 11.61 0.46 2.96
C LEU A 9 10.67 0.81 4.13
N ALA A 10 10.80 2.01 4.69
CA ALA A 10 9.98 2.42 5.83
C ALA A 10 8.49 2.52 5.47
N MET A 11 8.19 3.08 4.30
CA MET A 11 6.82 3.16 3.78
C MET A 11 6.28 1.78 3.40
N GLY A 12 7.11 0.90 2.85
CA GLY A 12 6.78 -0.49 2.59
C GLY A 12 6.37 -1.22 3.87
N ILE A 13 7.17 -1.13 4.94
CA ILE A 13 6.85 -1.72 6.24
C ILE A 13 5.55 -1.13 6.79
N LEU A 14 5.38 0.19 6.77
CA LEU A 14 4.15 0.84 7.24
C LEU A 14 2.92 0.34 6.48
N SER A 15 3.00 0.27 5.15
CA SER A 15 1.90 -0.21 4.31
C SER A 15 1.57 -1.69 4.55
N LEU A 16 2.57 -2.53 4.81
CA LEU A 16 2.37 -3.93 5.20
C LEU A 16 1.68 -4.06 6.55
N LEU A 17 2.04 -3.23 7.53
CA LEU A 17 1.38 -3.22 8.84
C LEU A 17 -0.09 -2.83 8.72
N VAL A 18 -0.40 -1.79 7.93
CA VAL A 18 -1.78 -1.37 7.67
C VAL A 18 -2.55 -2.45 6.91
N LEU A 19 -1.96 -3.05 5.88
CA LEU A 19 -2.54 -4.18 5.16
C LEU A 19 -2.87 -5.33 6.12
N ALA A 20 -1.92 -5.73 6.96
CA ALA A 20 -2.11 -6.81 7.93
C ALA A 20 -3.23 -6.50 8.92
N TRP A 21 -3.30 -5.25 9.40
CA TRP A 21 -4.35 -4.82 10.33
C TRP A 21 -5.74 -4.87 9.70
N PHE A 22 -5.93 -4.31 8.51
CA PHE A 22 -7.21 -4.40 7.79
C PHE A 22 -7.55 -5.84 7.40
N ALA A 23 -6.56 -6.61 6.93
CA ALA A 23 -6.75 -8.03 6.61
C ALA A 23 -7.19 -8.84 7.83
N SER A 24 -6.68 -8.54 9.04
CA SER A 24 -7.12 -9.22 10.27
C SER A 24 -8.58 -8.96 10.64
N MET A 25 -9.17 -7.85 10.16
CA MET A 25 -10.60 -7.55 10.38
C MET A 25 -11.48 -8.19 9.31
N ILE A 26 -10.98 -8.29 8.08
CA ILE A 26 -11.78 -8.69 6.91
C ILE A 26 -11.69 -10.20 6.64
N VAL A 27 -10.49 -10.77 6.71
CA VAL A 27 -10.25 -12.15 6.25
C VAL A 27 -10.91 -13.20 7.17
N PRO A 28 -10.82 -13.12 8.52
CA PRO A 28 -11.44 -14.10 9.39
C PRO A 28 -12.95 -14.27 9.23
N PRO A 29 -13.79 -13.21 9.23
CA PRO A 29 -15.24 -13.37 9.06
C PRO A 29 -15.62 -13.90 7.68
N VAL A 30 -14.88 -13.53 6.63
CA VAL A 30 -15.09 -14.05 5.28
C VAL A 30 -14.83 -15.55 5.20
N ILE A 31 -13.71 -16.03 5.77
CA ILE A 31 -13.39 -17.48 5.78
C ILE A 31 -14.37 -18.26 6.64
N ALA A 32 -14.88 -17.67 7.73
CA ALA A 32 -15.89 -18.29 8.60
C ALA A 32 -17.30 -18.32 7.99
N GLY A 33 -17.50 -17.76 6.79
CA GLY A 33 -18.81 -17.68 6.14
C GLY A 33 -19.74 -16.61 6.71
N GLY A 34 -19.23 -15.72 7.59
CA GLY A 34 -19.97 -14.61 8.18
C GLY A 34 -20.20 -13.42 7.24
N GLY A 35 -19.60 -13.46 6.05
CA GLY A 35 -19.61 -12.34 5.10
C GLY A 35 -18.48 -11.34 5.33
N ALA A 36 -18.29 -10.43 4.39
CA ALA A 36 -17.33 -9.35 4.53
C ALA A 36 -17.94 -8.20 5.36
N PRO A 37 -17.19 -7.60 6.30
CA PRO A 37 -17.68 -6.45 7.05
C PRO A 37 -17.95 -5.27 6.11
N GLY A 38 -19.02 -4.53 6.40
CA GLY A 38 -19.39 -3.35 5.62
C GLY A 38 -18.37 -2.21 5.81
N PRO A 39 -18.30 -1.24 4.88
CA PRO A 39 -17.39 -0.10 4.98
C PRO A 39 -17.53 0.71 6.28
N ALA A 40 -18.75 0.79 6.82
CA ALA A 40 -19.06 1.52 8.05
C ALA A 40 -18.56 0.81 9.32
N GLU A 41 -18.32 -0.50 9.25
CA GLU A 41 -17.83 -1.31 10.37
C GLU A 41 -16.29 -1.27 10.47
N LEU A 42 -15.64 -0.84 9.39
CA LEU A 42 -14.19 -0.72 9.32
C LEU A 42 -13.74 0.68 9.77
N PRO A 43 -12.64 0.80 10.54
CA PRO A 43 -12.13 2.08 11.03
C PRO A 43 -11.37 2.84 9.92
N LEU A 44 -11.98 3.05 8.75
CA LEU A 44 -11.33 3.60 7.55
C LEU A 44 -10.80 5.02 7.77
N ILE A 45 -11.60 5.89 8.40
CA ILE A 45 -11.20 7.28 8.68
C ILE A 45 -10.05 7.29 9.68
N LEU A 46 -10.20 6.59 10.80
CA LEU A 46 -9.17 6.54 11.83
C LEU A 46 -7.87 5.93 11.28
N GLY A 47 -7.97 4.83 10.53
CA GLY A 47 -6.83 4.15 9.92
C GLY A 47 -6.10 5.01 8.89
N SER A 48 -6.83 5.74 8.04
CA SER A 48 -6.21 6.65 7.06
C SER A 48 -5.53 7.84 7.73
N VAL A 49 -6.15 8.44 8.75
CA VAL A 49 -5.54 9.53 9.53
C VAL A 49 -4.25 9.07 10.22
N LEU A 50 -4.28 7.91 10.90
CA LEU A 50 -3.11 7.35 11.56
C LEU A 50 -2.00 7.01 10.56
N PHE A 51 -2.34 6.47 9.39
CA PHE A 51 -1.37 6.18 8.34
C PHE A 51 -0.68 7.46 7.82
N ILE A 52 -1.46 8.53 7.58
CA ILE A 52 -0.92 9.82 7.13
C ILE A 52 0.02 10.40 8.20
N ILE A 53 -0.39 10.41 9.46
CA ILE A 53 0.43 10.92 10.57
C ILE A 53 1.74 10.11 10.66
N ALA A 54 1.65 8.78 10.65
CA ALA A 54 2.82 7.90 10.71
C ALA A 54 3.77 8.14 9.52
N SER A 55 3.24 8.28 8.30
CA SER A 55 4.01 8.60 7.10
C SER A 55 4.78 9.91 7.24
N ILE A 56 4.11 10.98 7.71
CA ILE A 56 4.72 12.29 7.93
C ILE A 56 5.85 12.19 8.95
N VAL A 57 5.60 11.54 10.09
CA VAL A 57 6.60 11.38 11.16
C VAL A 57 7.81 10.59 10.67
N ILE A 58 7.60 9.45 9.99
CA ILE A 58 8.68 8.63 9.44
C ILE A 58 9.54 9.43 8.47
N GLN A 59 8.92 10.16 7.54
CA GLN A 59 9.65 10.95 6.55
C GLN A 59 10.41 12.12 7.20
N ALA A 60 9.81 12.79 8.19
CA ALA A 60 10.47 13.86 8.93
C ALA A 60 11.71 13.35 9.68
N VAL A 61 11.60 12.21 10.35
CA VAL A 61 12.69 11.56 11.08
C VAL A 61 13.82 11.14 10.13
N LEU A 62 13.49 10.48 9.01
CA LEU A 62 14.49 10.03 8.03
C LEU A 62 15.26 11.21 7.42
N ARG A 63 14.56 12.30 7.07
CA ARG A 63 15.21 13.51 6.54
C ARG A 63 16.09 14.20 7.59
N GLY A 64 15.66 14.22 8.86
CA GLY A 64 16.45 14.76 9.96
C GLY A 64 17.78 14.03 10.19
N PHE A 65 17.81 12.70 10.02
CA PHE A 65 19.03 11.91 10.18
C PHE A 65 19.94 11.85 8.95
N SER A 66 19.50 12.33 7.78
CA SER A 66 20.30 12.32 6.55
C SER A 66 20.20 13.66 5.78
N PRO A 67 20.58 14.79 6.40
CA PRO A 67 20.37 16.12 5.85
C PRO A 67 21.16 16.37 4.55
N LYS A 68 22.34 15.76 4.38
CA LYS A 68 23.15 15.89 3.16
C LYS A 68 22.48 15.26 1.93
N ASP A 69 21.78 14.13 2.12
CA ASP A 69 21.05 13.45 1.05
C ASP A 69 19.70 14.15 0.79
N ALA A 70 19.09 14.76 1.81
CA ALA A 70 17.85 15.52 1.66
C ALA A 70 18.01 16.74 0.73
N VAL A 71 19.21 17.33 0.67
CA VAL A 71 19.53 18.46 -0.24
C VAL A 71 19.81 17.99 -1.66
N ARG A 72 20.17 16.70 -1.84
CA ARG A 72 20.61 16.16 -3.14
C ARG A 72 19.49 16.02 -4.17
N GLY A 73 18.23 16.21 -3.77
CA GLY A 73 17.08 16.15 -4.67
C GLY A 73 16.85 14.74 -5.23
N GLU A 74 15.76 14.61 -5.98
CA GLU A 74 15.40 13.36 -6.65
C GLU A 74 16.06 13.28 -8.02
N ASP A 75 16.84 12.23 -8.27
CA ASP A 75 17.51 11.97 -9.54
C ASP A 75 16.52 11.41 -10.59
N ASP A 76 16.81 11.58 -11.88
CA ASP A 76 15.99 11.04 -12.98
C ASP A 76 15.87 9.51 -12.90
N ARG A 77 16.90 8.85 -12.37
CA ARG A 77 16.86 7.41 -12.09
C ARG A 77 15.80 7.05 -11.06
N ASP A 78 15.70 7.82 -9.99
CA ASP A 78 14.77 7.54 -8.89
C ASP A 78 13.32 7.73 -9.36
N ARG A 79 13.09 8.74 -10.19
CA ARG A 79 11.80 8.94 -10.88
C ARG A 79 11.41 7.77 -11.76
N MET A 80 12.35 7.25 -12.56
CA MET A 80 12.09 6.08 -13.41
C MET A 80 11.74 4.83 -12.58
N ILE A 81 12.42 4.62 -11.44
CA ILE A 81 12.14 3.50 -10.53
C ILE A 81 10.73 3.63 -9.95
N MET A 82 10.36 4.81 -9.45
CA MET A 82 9.04 5.08 -8.90
C MET A 82 7.94 4.89 -9.94
N TYR A 83 8.17 5.36 -11.18
CA TYR A 83 7.23 5.19 -12.28
C TYR A 83 6.99 3.71 -12.62
N LYS A 84 8.06 2.92 -12.79
CA LYS A 84 7.95 1.49 -13.09
C LYS A 84 7.24 0.73 -11.97
N ALA A 85 7.62 0.96 -10.72
CA ALA A 85 6.99 0.32 -9.57
C ALA A 85 5.49 0.67 -9.48
N GLY A 86 5.15 1.95 -9.69
CA GLY A 86 3.77 2.41 -9.74
C GLY A 86 2.95 1.78 -10.87
N ALA A 87 3.53 1.61 -12.05
CA ALA A 87 2.84 0.99 -13.19
C ALA A 87 2.49 -0.48 -12.92
N TYR A 88 3.42 -1.27 -12.38
CA TYR A 88 3.16 -2.68 -12.05
C TYR A 88 2.14 -2.82 -10.91
N ALA A 89 2.31 -2.05 -9.83
CA ALA A 89 1.37 -2.06 -8.71
C ALA A 89 -0.03 -1.59 -9.12
N GLY A 90 -0.11 -0.54 -9.94
CA GLY A 90 -1.37 -0.03 -10.48
C GLY A 90 -2.06 -1.04 -11.41
N SER A 91 -1.30 -1.74 -12.24
CA SER A 91 -1.84 -2.82 -13.10
C SER A 91 -2.39 -3.97 -12.26
N PHE A 92 -1.67 -4.37 -11.21
CA PHE A 92 -2.15 -5.36 -10.24
C PHE A 92 -3.45 -4.90 -9.56
N PHE A 93 -3.50 -3.66 -9.09
CA PHE A 93 -4.71 -3.12 -8.48
C PHE A 93 -5.89 -3.09 -9.45
N GLY A 94 -5.66 -2.66 -10.70
CA GLY A 94 -6.67 -2.66 -11.75
C GLY A 94 -7.26 -4.05 -11.98
N PHE A 95 -6.42 -5.09 -12.02
CA PHE A 95 -6.88 -6.48 -12.09
C PHE A 95 -7.75 -6.86 -10.89
N VAL A 96 -7.34 -6.52 -9.67
CA VAL A 96 -8.13 -6.82 -8.45
C VAL A 96 -9.47 -6.10 -8.44
N VAL A 97 -9.55 -4.86 -8.93
CA VAL A 97 -10.82 -4.13 -9.06
C VAL A 97 -11.74 -4.81 -10.07
N VAL A 98 -11.24 -5.20 -11.23
CA VAL A 98 -12.03 -5.95 -12.24
C VAL A 98 -12.51 -7.28 -11.65
N TRP A 99 -11.66 -7.97 -10.89
CA TRP A 99 -12.06 -9.19 -10.17
C TRP A 99 -13.15 -8.92 -9.12
N GLY A 100 -13.03 -7.85 -8.34
CA GLY A 100 -14.07 -7.43 -7.39
C GLY A 100 -15.40 -7.13 -8.07
N LEU A 101 -15.39 -6.46 -9.22
CA LEU A 101 -16.60 -6.21 -10.02
C LEU A 101 -17.22 -7.51 -10.54
N PHE A 102 -16.40 -8.46 -10.99
CA PHE A 102 -16.88 -9.78 -11.42
C PHE A 102 -17.51 -10.56 -10.26
N GLN A 103 -16.90 -10.51 -9.07
CA GLN A 103 -17.46 -11.10 -7.85
C GLN A 103 -18.80 -10.46 -7.49
N TYR A 104 -18.91 -9.13 -7.59
CA TYR A 104 -20.19 -8.45 -7.37
C TYR A 104 -21.26 -8.86 -8.38
N ALA A 105 -20.92 -8.94 -9.67
CA ALA A 105 -21.86 -9.32 -10.72
C ALA A 105 -22.45 -10.73 -10.53
N THR A 106 -21.72 -11.64 -9.87
CA THR A 106 -22.15 -13.02 -9.63
C THR A 106 -22.82 -13.23 -8.27
N THR A 107 -22.42 -12.47 -7.24
CA THR A 107 -22.91 -12.66 -5.86
C THR A 107 -23.90 -11.60 -5.40
N GLY A 108 -23.94 -10.42 -6.05
CA GLY A 108 -24.71 -9.26 -5.63
C GLY A 108 -24.22 -8.60 -4.33
N ASN A 109 -23.09 -9.06 -3.77
CA ASN A 109 -22.60 -8.61 -2.46
C ASN A 109 -21.61 -7.43 -2.59
N ALA A 110 -22.10 -6.22 -2.31
CA ALA A 110 -21.29 -5.00 -2.40
C ALA A 110 -20.20 -4.92 -1.32
N ASP A 111 -20.44 -5.47 -0.13
CA ASP A 111 -19.47 -5.44 0.97
C ASP A 111 -18.26 -6.34 0.66
N ALA A 112 -18.49 -7.51 0.07
CA ALA A 112 -17.43 -8.40 -0.39
C ALA A 112 -16.58 -7.78 -1.51
N MET A 113 -17.21 -7.06 -2.44
CA MET A 113 -16.50 -6.29 -3.46
C MET A 113 -15.64 -5.20 -2.83
N PHE A 114 -16.20 -4.42 -1.91
CA PHE A 114 -15.48 -3.36 -1.22
C PHE A 114 -14.26 -3.91 -0.47
N ALA A 115 -14.46 -4.98 0.31
CA ALA A 115 -13.40 -5.66 1.05
C ALA A 115 -12.27 -6.14 0.12
N THR A 116 -12.62 -6.74 -1.02
CA THR A 116 -11.66 -7.21 -2.03
C THR A 116 -10.86 -6.05 -2.62
N CYS A 117 -11.54 -4.97 -3.00
CA CYS A 117 -10.89 -3.77 -3.53
C CYS A 117 -9.99 -3.10 -2.48
N LEU A 118 -10.43 -3.02 -1.22
CA LEU A 118 -9.67 -2.41 -0.13
C LEU A 118 -8.38 -3.20 0.16
N ILE A 119 -8.48 -4.53 0.30
CA ILE A 119 -7.30 -5.39 0.48
C ILE A 119 -6.39 -5.28 -0.75
N GLY A 120 -6.96 -5.30 -1.95
CA GLY A 120 -6.22 -5.11 -3.20
C GLY A 120 -5.44 -3.82 -3.26
N LEU A 121 -6.04 -2.70 -2.85
CA LEU A 121 -5.43 -1.37 -2.80
C LEU A 121 -4.25 -1.35 -1.83
N LEU A 122 -4.45 -1.87 -0.62
CA LEU A 122 -3.42 -1.92 0.41
C LEU A 122 -2.27 -2.85 0.00
N ALA A 123 -2.58 -3.99 -0.61
CA ALA A 123 -1.60 -4.93 -1.15
C ALA A 123 -0.81 -4.32 -2.31
N ALA A 124 -1.47 -3.61 -3.23
CA ALA A 124 -0.83 -2.90 -4.32
C ALA A 124 0.10 -1.79 -3.80
N THR A 125 -0.32 -1.07 -2.76
CA THR A 125 0.51 -0.04 -2.11
C THR A 125 1.77 -0.64 -1.51
N ALA A 126 1.65 -1.75 -0.79
CA ALA A 126 2.80 -2.47 -0.25
C ALA A 126 3.71 -3.06 -1.35
N ALA A 127 3.12 -3.62 -2.40
CA ALA A 127 3.85 -4.13 -3.56
C ALA A 127 4.61 -3.01 -4.27
N CYS A 128 4.04 -1.81 -4.40
CA CYS A 128 4.70 -0.65 -5.00
C CYS A 128 6.01 -0.34 -4.28
N PHE A 129 5.99 -0.21 -2.96
CA PHE A 129 7.20 0.04 -2.17
C PHE A 129 8.18 -1.15 -2.19
N GLY A 130 7.67 -2.39 -2.16
CA GLY A 130 8.49 -3.58 -2.33
C GLY A 130 9.23 -3.61 -3.67
N LEU A 131 8.54 -3.25 -4.76
CA LEU A 131 9.11 -3.15 -6.11
C LEU A 131 10.12 -2.03 -6.22
N GLN A 132 9.89 -0.87 -5.59
CA GLN A 132 10.88 0.20 -5.53
C GLN A 132 12.19 -0.30 -4.92
N ILE A 133 12.12 -1.01 -3.79
CA ILE A 133 13.31 -1.58 -3.13
C ILE A 133 14.01 -2.61 -4.04
N ALA A 134 13.24 -3.48 -4.69
CA ALA A 134 13.80 -4.46 -5.62
C ALA A 134 14.54 -3.77 -6.79
N PHE A 135 13.95 -2.74 -7.38
CA PHE A 135 14.58 -1.97 -8.47
C PHE A 135 15.78 -1.16 -8.00
N TYR A 136 15.76 -0.58 -6.79
CA TYR A 136 16.94 0.06 -6.22
C TYR A 136 18.09 -0.93 -6.06
N ARG A 137 17.83 -2.15 -5.61
CA ARG A 137 18.86 -3.20 -5.45
C ARG A 137 19.42 -3.72 -6.77
N ILE A 138 18.59 -3.82 -7.81
CA ILE A 138 19.02 -4.26 -9.15
C ILE A 138 19.84 -3.16 -9.86
N ALA A 139 19.57 -1.89 -9.56
CA ALA A 139 20.26 -0.75 -10.14
C ALA A 139 21.60 -0.40 -9.45
N HIS A 140 21.98 -1.14 -8.40
CA HIS A 140 23.26 -1.05 -7.70
C HIS A 140 24.26 -2.04 -8.28
#